data_AF-A0A841WGK2-F1
#
_entry.id   AF-A0A841WGK2-F1
#
_cell.length_a   1.000
_cell.length_b   1.000
_cell.length_c   1.000
_cell.angle_alpha   90.00
_cell.angle_beta   90.00
_cell.angle_gamma   90.00
#
_symmetry.space_group_name_H-M   'P 1'
#
loop_
_entity.id
_entity.type
_entity.pdbx_description
1 polymer ?
#
loop_
_entity_poly.entity_id
_entity_poly.type
_entity_poly.pdbx_seq_one_letter_code
_entity_poly.pdbx_strand_id
1 'polypeptide(L)'
;TTDPDTGNTFTYSLVAGTGSTDNSAFSIVGNQLRINNSPDFETKSSYSIRVRTTDQGGLSFESPFTITVNDLAENTAPTALALSATSIDENVAANSVVASFSTIDPDIGDTFTYSLVAGTGSTDNSAFSIVGNQLRINNSPDFETKSSYSIRLRTTDQGGLSFESPFTITINNVNEIPTAIALSASSINENVAANSVVGNFSTTDPDTGNTFTYSLVAGTGSTDNAAFSIVGNQLRINNSPDFETKSSYSIRVRTTDQGGLTFESPFTITVNDLAEQNIINGTANSDILKGTAQDDIITGFKKADLIITGAGRDSIVYTSLNDGIDLISDFSVGNDKIVLTSLLDSIIPGGYNGTNAIADGYVQVRSLLGNINLIFSVDIDADGIGNSKSFQSLTTVTGFDLTLSRLNNPSNFVF
;
A
#
# COMPACT_ATOMS: atom_id res chain seq x y z
N THR A 1 8.65 -58.93 73.13
CA THR A 1 9.32 -59.38 74.37
C THR A 1 9.56 -60.88 74.25
N THR A 2 10.64 -61.40 74.83
CA THR A 2 10.88 -62.84 74.99
C THR A 2 10.81 -63.17 76.46
N ASP A 3 10.03 -64.18 76.82
CA ASP A 3 9.83 -64.66 78.18
C ASP A 3 10.13 -66.17 78.20
N PRO A 4 10.89 -66.67 79.18
CA PRO A 4 11.17 -68.10 79.32
C PRO A 4 9.92 -68.99 79.42
N ASP A 5 8.79 -68.44 79.87
CA ASP A 5 7.52 -69.17 80.01
C ASP A 5 6.64 -69.05 78.75
N THR A 6 6.20 -70.19 78.22
CA THR A 6 5.38 -70.23 76.99
C THR A 6 3.92 -69.89 77.28
N GLY A 7 3.35 -68.93 76.55
CA GLY A 7 1.92 -68.59 76.60
C GLY A 7 1.55 -67.35 77.42
N ASN A 8 2.54 -66.61 77.94
CA ASN A 8 2.31 -65.42 78.75
C ASN A 8 1.71 -64.25 77.95
N THR A 9 0.74 -63.57 78.55
CA THR A 9 0.25 -62.26 78.10
C THR A 9 1.00 -61.15 78.83
N PHE A 10 1.36 -60.09 78.11
CA PHE A 10 2.07 -58.94 78.67
C PHE A 10 1.16 -57.72 78.75
N THR A 11 1.28 -56.98 79.84
CA THR A 11 0.74 -55.62 79.96
C THR A 11 1.87 -54.60 79.87
N TYR A 12 1.56 -53.42 79.34
CA TYR A 12 2.53 -52.35 79.12
C TYR A 12 2.02 -51.05 79.77
N SER A 13 2.90 -50.32 80.45
CA SER A 13 2.57 -49.03 81.05
C SER A 13 3.75 -48.06 81.03
N LEU A 14 3.45 -46.77 81.03
CA LEU A 14 4.44 -45.71 81.20
C LEU A 14 4.70 -45.51 82.69
N VAL A 15 5.97 -45.51 83.10
CA VAL A 15 6.38 -45.45 84.51
C VAL A 15 7.41 -44.35 84.75
N ALA A 16 7.39 -43.76 85.94
CA ALA A 16 8.36 -42.74 86.32
C ALA A 16 9.75 -43.36 86.57
N GLY A 17 10.81 -42.63 86.23
CA GLY A 17 12.19 -43.00 86.52
C GLY A 17 13.18 -42.35 85.54
N THR A 18 14.44 -42.77 85.59
CA THR A 18 15.45 -42.34 84.60
C THR A 18 14.96 -42.62 83.19
N GLY A 19 14.94 -41.60 82.33
CA GLY A 19 14.46 -41.68 80.94
C GLY A 19 12.95 -41.55 80.76
N SER A 20 12.20 -41.04 81.75
CA SER A 20 10.74 -40.88 81.67
C SER A 20 10.26 -39.43 81.49
N THR A 21 11.12 -38.53 80.99
CA THR A 21 10.84 -37.08 80.97
C THR A 21 9.65 -36.72 80.08
N ASP A 22 9.32 -37.57 79.11
CA ASP A 22 8.30 -37.30 78.10
C ASP A 22 7.12 -38.27 78.15
N ASN A 23 6.95 -39.02 79.24
CA ASN A 23 5.84 -39.99 79.37
C ASN A 23 4.46 -39.34 79.12
N SER A 24 4.26 -38.07 79.51
CA SER A 24 2.98 -37.38 79.31
C SER A 24 2.61 -37.13 77.84
N ALA A 25 3.60 -37.14 76.93
CA ALA A 25 3.37 -36.99 75.49
C ALA A 25 2.81 -38.27 74.84
N PHE A 26 2.82 -39.40 75.56
CA PHE A 26 2.43 -40.70 75.04
C PHE A 26 1.32 -41.35 75.87
N SER A 27 0.64 -42.30 75.24
CA SER A 27 -0.29 -43.22 75.87
C SER A 27 -0.02 -44.64 75.37
N ILE A 28 -0.34 -45.64 76.20
CA ILE A 28 -0.24 -47.05 75.81
C ILE A 28 -1.66 -47.63 75.80
N VAL A 29 -2.05 -48.19 74.66
CA VAL A 29 -3.34 -48.88 74.47
C VAL A 29 -3.06 -50.31 74.02
N GLY A 30 -3.26 -51.28 74.91
CA GLY A 30 -2.81 -52.65 74.68
C GLY A 30 -1.30 -52.73 74.54
N ASN A 31 -0.81 -53.10 73.35
CA ASN A 31 0.61 -53.15 73.01
C ASN A 31 1.06 -51.99 72.08
N GLN A 32 0.22 -50.97 71.87
CA GLN A 32 0.52 -49.83 71.01
C GLN A 32 0.93 -48.62 71.84
N LEU A 33 2.14 -48.13 71.60
CA LEU A 33 2.55 -46.78 72.02
C LEU A 33 1.96 -45.77 71.04
N ARG A 34 1.23 -44.78 71.55
CA ARG A 34 0.58 -43.72 70.77
C ARG A 34 1.10 -42.37 71.25
N ILE A 35 1.39 -41.46 70.31
CA ILE A 35 1.70 -40.07 70.64
C ILE A 35 0.40 -39.28 70.74
N ASN A 36 0.28 -38.41 71.74
CA ASN A 36 -0.97 -37.73 72.05
C ASN A 36 -1.21 -36.48 71.18
N ASN A 37 -0.14 -35.86 70.68
CA ASN A 37 -0.18 -34.70 69.79
C ASN A 37 0.76 -34.92 68.59
N SER A 38 0.49 -34.28 67.46
CA SER A 38 1.39 -34.32 66.30
C SER A 38 2.80 -33.85 66.71
N PRO A 39 3.86 -34.63 66.43
CA PRO A 39 5.22 -34.20 66.70
C PRO A 39 5.66 -33.13 65.70
N ASP A 40 6.52 -32.24 66.14
CA ASP A 40 7.15 -31.17 65.36
C ASP A 40 8.65 -31.21 65.64
N PHE A 41 9.46 -31.43 64.60
CA PHE A 41 10.89 -31.66 64.74
C PHE A 41 11.61 -30.40 65.26
N GLU A 42 11.24 -29.24 64.72
CA GLU A 42 11.78 -27.91 65.04
C GLU A 42 11.54 -27.56 66.51
N THR A 43 10.39 -27.98 67.05
CA THR A 43 10.06 -27.82 68.46
C THR A 43 10.78 -28.85 69.33
N LYS A 44 10.79 -30.13 68.92
CA LYS A 44 11.39 -31.22 69.70
C LYS A 44 11.73 -32.44 68.83
N SER A 45 13.03 -32.65 68.59
CA SER A 45 13.55 -33.73 67.74
C SER A 45 13.56 -35.13 68.36
N SER A 46 13.34 -35.27 69.68
CA SER A 46 13.25 -36.60 70.32
C SER A 46 12.52 -36.58 71.66
N TYR A 47 11.94 -37.72 72.03
CA TYR A 47 11.26 -37.95 73.30
C TYR A 47 11.90 -39.11 74.08
N SER A 48 12.04 -38.95 75.39
CA SER A 48 12.53 -39.97 76.31
C SER A 48 11.38 -40.52 77.16
N ILE A 49 11.03 -41.78 76.94
CA ILE A 49 9.95 -42.47 77.66
C ILE A 49 10.49 -43.69 78.41
N ARG A 50 9.84 -44.08 79.51
CA ARG A 50 10.16 -45.31 80.23
C ARG A 50 8.96 -46.22 80.27
N VAL A 51 9.11 -47.40 79.68
CA VAL A 51 8.04 -48.39 79.55
C VAL A 51 8.32 -49.55 80.48
N ARG A 52 7.31 -49.93 81.26
CA ARG A 52 7.25 -51.17 82.01
C ARG A 52 6.50 -52.22 81.19
N THR A 53 7.04 -53.43 81.14
CA THR A 53 6.30 -54.62 80.75
C THR A 53 6.12 -55.51 81.98
N THR A 54 4.92 -56.08 82.15
CA THR A 54 4.59 -56.97 83.25
C THR A 54 3.99 -58.26 82.69
N ASP A 55 4.49 -59.41 83.14
CA ASP A 55 3.96 -60.73 82.79
C ASP A 55 2.67 -61.06 83.56
N GLN A 56 2.07 -62.24 83.28
CA GLN A 56 0.87 -62.69 83.98
C GLN A 56 1.13 -63.04 85.46
N GLY A 57 2.38 -63.37 85.82
CA GLY A 57 2.82 -63.66 87.19
C GLY A 57 3.06 -62.41 88.05
N GLY A 58 3.03 -61.22 87.45
CA GLY A 58 3.25 -59.93 88.10
C GLY A 58 4.71 -59.49 88.16
N LEU A 59 5.65 -60.22 87.57
CA LEU A 59 7.03 -59.76 87.43
C LEU A 59 7.12 -58.72 86.32
N SER A 60 8.00 -57.73 86.50
CA SER A 60 8.11 -56.62 85.57
C SER A 60 9.54 -56.25 85.23
N PHE A 61 9.71 -55.74 84.01
CA PHE A 61 10.95 -55.16 83.52
C PHE A 61 10.66 -53.77 82.97
N GLU A 62 11.58 -52.84 83.22
CA GLU A 62 11.46 -51.45 82.78
C GLU A 62 12.65 -51.05 81.95
N SER A 63 12.41 -50.29 80.89
CA SER A 63 13.48 -49.78 80.05
C SER A 63 13.16 -48.38 79.55
N PRO A 64 14.15 -47.47 79.50
CA PRO A 64 14.02 -46.22 78.79
C PRO A 64 14.12 -46.45 77.27
N PHE A 65 13.34 -45.69 76.52
CA PHE A 65 13.35 -45.64 75.07
C PHE A 65 13.48 -44.20 74.60
N THR A 66 14.26 -43.99 73.54
CA THR A 66 14.30 -42.73 72.81
C THR A 66 13.52 -42.88 71.52
N ILE A 67 12.48 -42.06 71.38
CA ILE A 67 11.72 -41.94 70.14
C ILE A 67 12.23 -40.71 69.41
N THR A 68 12.83 -40.90 68.24
CA THR A 68 13.27 -39.78 67.39
C THR A 68 12.13 -39.32 66.52
N VAL A 69 11.97 -38.00 66.40
CA VAL A 69 11.12 -37.39 65.37
C VAL A 69 12.00 -37.27 64.12
N ASN A 70 11.49 -37.69 62.98
CA ASN A 70 12.20 -37.50 61.72
C ASN A 70 11.89 -36.10 61.22
N ASP A 71 12.93 -35.32 60.93
CA ASP A 71 12.83 -34.05 60.21
C ASP A 71 12.36 -34.33 58.77
N LEU A 72 11.32 -33.63 58.34
CA LEU A 72 10.83 -33.67 56.97
C LEU A 72 11.13 -32.32 56.35
N ALA A 73 11.86 -32.29 55.24
CA ALA A 73 12.12 -31.05 54.52
C ALA A 73 10.79 -30.37 54.16
N GLU A 74 10.56 -29.18 54.72
CA GLU A 74 9.42 -28.35 54.35
C GLU A 74 9.62 -27.78 52.95
N ASN A 75 8.60 -27.91 52.10
CA ASN A 75 8.62 -27.33 50.76
C ASN A 75 8.59 -25.79 50.85
N THR A 76 9.46 -25.13 50.10
CA THR A 76 9.62 -23.69 50.01
C THR A 76 9.19 -23.21 48.63
N ALA A 77 8.48 -22.09 48.56
CA ALA A 77 8.01 -21.58 47.29
C ALA A 77 9.16 -21.15 46.35
N PRO A 78 8.96 -21.21 45.02
CA PRO A 78 9.89 -20.64 44.07
C PRO A 78 10.17 -19.17 44.35
N THR A 79 11.38 -18.73 44.05
CA THR A 79 11.85 -17.35 44.31
C THR A 79 11.98 -16.50 43.06
N ALA A 80 12.08 -17.11 41.88
CA ALA A 80 12.10 -16.40 40.61
C ALA A 80 11.61 -17.25 39.44
N LEU A 81 11.10 -16.55 38.43
CA LEU A 81 10.78 -17.08 37.11
C LEU A 81 11.53 -16.22 36.08
N ALA A 82 12.17 -16.85 35.10
CA ALA A 82 12.86 -16.17 34.01
C ALA A 82 12.50 -16.77 32.64
N LEU A 83 12.66 -15.94 31.61
CA LEU A 83 12.49 -16.30 30.20
C LEU A 83 13.84 -16.25 29.51
N SER A 84 14.10 -17.18 28.59
CA SER A 84 15.31 -17.17 27.76
C SER A 84 15.40 -15.98 26.81
N ALA A 85 14.25 -15.38 26.47
CA ALA A 85 14.13 -14.19 25.63
C ALA A 85 12.88 -13.40 26.04
N THR A 86 12.90 -12.10 25.80
CA THR A 86 11.75 -11.19 26.01
C THR A 86 11.37 -10.47 24.72
N SER A 87 11.81 -10.99 23.57
CA SER A 87 11.46 -10.49 22.27
C SER A 87 11.31 -11.61 21.25
N ILE A 88 10.54 -11.35 20.20
CA ILE A 88 10.41 -12.21 19.03
C ILE A 88 10.22 -11.31 17.80
N ASP A 89 10.75 -11.73 16.67
CA ASP A 89 10.53 -11.03 15.41
C ASP A 89 9.05 -11.12 15.00
N GLU A 90 8.55 -10.10 14.32
CA GLU A 90 7.24 -10.19 13.68
C GLU A 90 7.21 -11.20 12.54
N ASN A 91 6.02 -11.46 11.98
CA ASN A 91 5.82 -12.33 10.81
C ASN A 91 6.27 -13.80 11.00
N VAL A 92 6.64 -14.20 12.23
CA VAL A 92 6.84 -15.60 12.57
C VAL A 92 5.53 -16.37 12.53
N ALA A 93 5.59 -17.64 12.14
CA ALA A 93 4.39 -18.48 12.06
C ALA A 93 3.65 -18.56 13.41
N ALA A 94 2.33 -18.71 13.37
CA ALA A 94 1.52 -19.00 14.54
C ALA A 94 2.07 -20.22 15.33
N ASN A 95 1.99 -20.17 16.66
CA ASN A 95 2.53 -21.15 17.61
C ASN A 95 4.07 -21.21 17.69
N SER A 96 4.78 -20.23 17.13
CA SER A 96 6.23 -20.09 17.29
C SER A 96 6.62 -19.95 18.76
N VAL A 97 7.78 -20.52 19.11
CA VAL A 97 8.34 -20.44 20.46
C VAL A 97 8.96 -19.06 20.65
N VAL A 98 8.53 -18.37 21.71
CA VAL A 98 9.06 -17.07 22.12
C VAL A 98 10.25 -17.28 23.05
N ALA A 99 10.07 -18.11 24.08
CA ALA A 99 11.09 -18.35 25.08
C ALA A 99 10.87 -19.70 25.79
N SER A 100 11.91 -20.20 26.43
CA SER A 100 11.80 -21.25 27.44
C SER A 100 11.80 -20.65 28.85
N PHE A 101 11.05 -21.26 29.76
CA PHE A 101 10.99 -20.89 31.17
C PHE A 101 12.13 -21.53 31.96
N SER A 102 12.58 -20.83 33.00
CA SER A 102 13.42 -21.37 34.06
C SER A 102 13.00 -20.81 35.42
N THR A 103 13.02 -21.67 36.44
CA THR A 103 12.61 -21.33 37.81
C THR A 103 13.81 -21.41 38.76
N ILE A 104 13.90 -20.49 39.72
CA ILE A 104 14.85 -20.57 40.84
C ILE A 104 14.06 -20.97 42.08
N ASP A 105 14.46 -22.09 42.68
CA ASP A 105 13.80 -22.70 43.83
C ASP A 105 14.83 -23.17 44.87
N PRO A 106 14.58 -22.98 46.18
CA PRO A 106 15.44 -23.51 47.25
C PRO A 106 15.49 -25.04 47.31
N ASP A 107 14.43 -25.74 46.89
CA ASP A 107 14.31 -27.18 46.98
C ASP A 107 14.95 -27.87 45.76
N ILE A 108 16.06 -28.57 46.01
CA ILE A 108 16.87 -29.17 44.93
C ILE A 108 16.16 -30.40 44.36
N GLY A 109 15.99 -30.40 43.04
CA GLY A 109 15.42 -31.53 42.29
C GLY A 109 13.91 -31.38 42.03
N ASP A 110 13.32 -30.27 42.47
CA ASP A 110 11.92 -29.97 42.21
C ASP A 110 11.61 -29.84 40.73
N THR A 111 10.37 -30.19 40.39
CA THR A 111 9.82 -30.05 39.04
C THR A 111 8.81 -28.91 39.02
N PHE A 112 8.74 -28.20 37.89
CA PHE A 112 7.95 -26.98 37.79
C PHE A 112 6.89 -27.07 36.71
N THR A 113 5.73 -26.49 37.02
CA THR A 113 4.66 -26.24 36.05
C THR A 113 4.47 -24.76 35.83
N TYR A 114 4.12 -24.37 34.61
CA TYR A 114 3.99 -22.98 34.19
C TYR A 114 2.57 -22.67 33.75
N SER A 115 2.06 -21.50 34.14
CA SER A 115 0.72 -21.04 33.76
C SER A 115 0.65 -19.54 33.54
N LEU A 116 -0.26 -19.10 32.66
CA LEU A 116 -0.65 -17.70 32.53
C LEU A 116 -1.75 -17.39 33.56
N VAL A 117 -1.60 -16.30 34.32
CA VAL A 117 -2.50 -15.94 35.43
C VAL A 117 -2.98 -14.50 35.33
N ALA A 118 -4.18 -14.22 35.85
CA ALA A 118 -4.72 -12.86 35.89
C ALA A 118 -3.99 -11.98 36.93
N GLY A 119 -4.04 -10.66 36.74
CA GLY A 119 -3.47 -9.67 37.66
C GLY A 119 -2.80 -8.51 36.93
N THR A 120 -2.07 -7.67 37.66
CA THR A 120 -1.28 -6.59 37.05
C THR A 120 -0.28 -7.17 36.04
N GLY A 121 -0.28 -6.64 34.81
CA GLY A 121 0.57 -7.09 33.72
C GLY A 121 0.04 -8.30 32.94
N SER A 122 -1.25 -8.64 33.01
CA SER A 122 -1.84 -9.82 32.34
C SER A 122 -2.72 -9.49 31.11
N THR A 123 -2.65 -8.25 30.61
CA THR A 123 -3.59 -7.74 29.58
C THR A 123 -3.60 -8.57 28.31
N ASP A 124 -2.48 -9.22 27.97
CA ASP A 124 -2.28 -9.92 26.71
C ASP A 124 -2.09 -11.43 26.87
N ASN A 125 -2.43 -12.01 28.03
CA ASN A 125 -2.26 -13.44 28.26
C ASN A 125 -2.91 -14.32 27.17
N SER A 126 -4.03 -13.90 26.59
CA SER A 126 -4.74 -14.65 25.54
C SER A 126 -3.98 -14.76 24.22
N ALA A 127 -2.97 -13.90 23.99
CA ALA A 127 -2.12 -13.96 22.81
C ALA A 127 -1.08 -15.10 22.90
N PHE A 128 -0.93 -15.74 24.06
CA PHE A 128 0.09 -16.74 24.31
C PHE A 128 -0.49 -18.08 24.79
N SER A 129 0.30 -19.13 24.62
CA SER A 129 0.07 -20.45 25.16
C SER A 129 1.36 -21.02 25.74
N ILE A 130 1.21 -22.02 26.61
CA ILE A 130 2.33 -22.69 27.27
C ILE A 130 2.29 -24.17 26.86
N VAL A 131 3.42 -24.68 26.37
CA VAL A 131 3.60 -26.09 26.03
C VAL A 131 4.88 -26.58 26.69
N GLY A 132 4.74 -27.42 27.72
CA GLY A 132 5.87 -27.84 28.55
C GLY A 132 6.53 -26.62 29.23
N ASN A 133 7.82 -26.42 28.98
CA ASN A 133 8.57 -25.27 29.48
C ASN A 133 8.68 -24.12 28.45
N GLN A 134 7.82 -24.06 27.44
CA GLN A 134 7.91 -23.04 26.38
C GLN A 134 6.72 -22.11 26.38
N LEU A 135 7.01 -20.80 26.30
CA LEU A 135 6.05 -19.76 25.93
C LEU A 135 5.93 -19.71 24.41
N ARG A 136 4.70 -19.75 23.89
CA ARG A 136 4.40 -19.67 22.45
C ARG A 136 3.42 -18.54 22.17
N ILE A 137 3.58 -17.90 21.01
CA ILE A 137 2.63 -16.90 20.53
C ILE A 137 1.56 -17.58 19.67
N ASN A 138 0.28 -17.30 19.92
CA ASN A 138 -0.83 -18.04 19.31
C ASN A 138 -1.04 -17.67 17.84
N ASN A 139 -0.84 -16.41 17.48
CA ASN A 139 -0.98 -15.89 16.12
C ASN A 139 0.35 -15.26 15.66
N SER A 140 0.52 -15.09 14.33
CA SER A 140 1.66 -14.32 13.81
C SER A 140 1.61 -12.90 14.38
N PRO A 141 2.68 -12.43 15.05
CA PRO A 141 2.78 -11.05 15.47
C PRO A 141 3.01 -10.13 14.26
N ASP A 142 2.57 -8.89 14.40
CA ASP A 142 2.69 -7.79 13.45
C ASP A 142 3.04 -6.55 14.31
N PHE A 143 4.22 -5.97 14.07
CA PHE A 143 4.77 -4.88 14.85
C PHE A 143 3.94 -3.61 14.70
N GLU A 144 3.55 -3.28 13.47
CA GLU A 144 2.77 -2.12 13.06
C GLU A 144 1.40 -2.14 13.74
N THR A 145 0.82 -3.33 13.93
CA THR A 145 -0.40 -3.50 14.71
C THR A 145 -0.13 -3.42 16.22
N LYS A 146 0.89 -4.14 16.72
CA LYS A 146 1.21 -4.18 18.16
C LYS A 146 2.66 -4.59 18.43
N SER A 147 3.47 -3.62 18.84
CA SER A 147 4.91 -3.80 19.11
C SER A 147 5.27 -4.40 20.47
N SER A 148 4.32 -4.59 21.39
CA SER A 148 4.59 -5.23 22.69
C SER A 148 3.37 -5.83 23.35
N TYR A 149 3.57 -6.88 24.15
CA TYR A 149 2.55 -7.59 24.90
C TYR A 149 2.91 -7.65 26.39
N SER A 150 1.93 -7.46 27.27
CA SER A 150 2.09 -7.63 28.71
C SER A 150 1.42 -8.91 29.20
N ILE A 151 2.23 -9.84 29.71
CA ILE A 151 1.78 -11.14 30.21
C ILE A 151 2.18 -11.36 31.66
N ARG A 152 1.38 -12.13 32.40
CA ARG A 152 1.69 -12.51 33.78
C ARG A 152 1.75 -14.02 33.90
N LEU A 153 2.90 -14.49 34.36
CA LEU A 153 3.24 -15.90 34.41
C LEU A 153 3.38 -16.35 35.85
N ARG A 154 3.05 -17.61 36.09
CA ARG A 154 3.22 -18.31 37.36
C ARG A 154 4.03 -19.57 37.15
N THR A 155 4.99 -19.81 38.04
CA THR A 155 5.66 -21.10 38.23
C THR A 155 5.17 -21.72 39.53
N THR A 156 4.88 -23.02 39.51
CA THR A 156 4.44 -23.80 40.67
C THR A 156 5.37 -25.01 40.83
N ASP A 157 5.92 -25.18 42.03
CA ASP A 157 6.80 -26.30 42.39
C ASP A 157 6.02 -27.63 42.56
N GLN A 158 6.71 -28.70 42.93
CA GLN A 158 6.08 -30.01 43.10
C GLN A 158 5.23 -30.09 44.38
N GLY A 159 5.56 -29.30 45.40
CA GLY A 159 4.79 -29.17 46.64
C GLY A 159 3.52 -28.31 46.53
N GLY A 160 3.33 -27.60 45.42
CA GLY A 160 2.16 -26.77 45.12
C GLY A 160 2.28 -25.30 45.51
N LEU A 161 3.45 -24.82 45.95
CA LEU A 161 3.70 -23.40 46.18
C LEU A 161 4.13 -22.71 44.88
N SER A 162 3.95 -21.38 44.81
CA SER A 162 4.06 -20.68 43.53
C SER A 162 4.64 -19.27 43.61
N PHE A 163 5.29 -18.85 42.53
CA PHE A 163 5.76 -17.49 42.29
C PHE A 163 5.16 -16.93 41.00
N GLU A 164 4.78 -15.65 41.02
CA GLU A 164 4.20 -14.95 39.86
C GLU A 164 4.98 -13.70 39.51
N SER A 165 5.14 -13.43 38.22
CA SER A 165 5.76 -12.18 37.74
C SER A 165 5.15 -11.72 36.42
N PRO A 166 4.97 -10.39 36.22
CA PRO A 166 4.68 -9.84 34.91
C PRO A 166 5.93 -9.82 34.02
N PHE A 167 5.72 -9.91 32.72
CA PHE A 167 6.74 -9.79 31.67
C PHE A 167 6.19 -8.96 30.51
N THR A 168 7.10 -8.24 29.86
CA THR A 168 6.83 -7.57 28.58
C THR A 168 7.54 -8.35 27.49
N ILE A 169 6.79 -8.79 26.48
CA ILE A 169 7.34 -9.39 25.27
C ILE A 169 7.30 -8.33 24.17
N THR A 170 8.46 -7.93 23.65
CA THR A 170 8.54 -6.97 22.55
C THR A 170 8.51 -7.70 21.21
N ILE A 171 7.86 -7.10 20.23
CA ILE A 171 7.96 -7.54 18.84
C ILE A 171 9.07 -6.73 18.19
N ASN A 172 9.99 -7.40 17.50
CA ASN A 172 11.01 -6.71 16.71
C ASN A 172 10.41 -6.42 15.33
N ASN A 173 10.48 -5.16 14.90
CA ASN A 173 10.13 -4.80 13.53
C ASN A 173 11.13 -5.46 12.56
N VAL A 174 10.61 -6.04 11.49
CA VAL A 174 11.36 -6.65 10.40
C VAL A 174 10.91 -6.00 9.11
N ASN A 175 11.84 -5.44 8.34
CA ASN A 175 11.52 -4.77 7.08
C ASN A 175 10.72 -5.69 6.12
N GLU A 176 9.58 -5.20 5.67
CA GLU A 176 8.60 -5.86 4.83
C GLU A 176 8.61 -5.33 3.39
N ILE A 177 8.02 -6.10 2.48
CA ILE A 177 8.01 -5.72 1.07
C ILE A 177 6.98 -4.60 0.86
N PRO A 178 7.30 -3.54 0.08
CA PRO A 178 6.31 -2.57 -0.34
C PRO A 178 5.10 -3.24 -1.03
N THR A 179 3.90 -2.73 -0.82
CA THR A 179 2.65 -3.38 -1.27
C THR A 179 2.00 -2.71 -2.48
N ALA A 180 2.30 -1.43 -2.74
CA ALA A 180 1.79 -0.72 -3.90
C ALA A 180 2.66 0.46 -4.32
N ILE A 181 2.55 0.84 -5.60
CA ILE A 181 3.04 2.12 -6.12
C ILE A 181 1.84 2.87 -6.70
N ALA A 182 1.71 4.15 -6.37
CA ALA A 182 0.75 5.04 -7.00
C ALA A 182 1.47 6.16 -7.74
N LEU A 183 0.80 6.72 -8.75
CA LEU A 183 1.25 7.87 -9.50
C LEU A 183 0.16 8.94 -9.42
N SER A 184 0.51 10.16 -9.02
CA SER A 184 -0.45 11.24 -8.75
C SER A 184 -1.28 11.68 -9.97
N ALA A 185 -0.74 11.50 -11.17
CA ALA A 185 -1.41 11.77 -12.43
C ALA A 185 -0.88 10.82 -13.51
N SER A 186 -1.80 10.20 -14.26
CA SER A 186 -1.49 9.26 -15.33
C SER A 186 -1.87 9.81 -16.71
N SER A 187 -1.95 11.13 -16.84
CA SER A 187 -2.14 11.81 -18.11
C SER A 187 -1.31 13.07 -18.20
N ILE A 188 -0.99 13.47 -19.42
CA ILE A 188 -0.27 14.70 -19.73
C ILE A 188 -0.83 15.29 -21.02
N ASN A 189 -0.92 16.61 -21.12
CA ASN A 189 -1.30 17.23 -22.39
C ASN A 189 -0.20 17.02 -23.42
N GLU A 190 -0.58 16.94 -24.70
CA GLU A 190 0.39 17.08 -25.77
C GLU A 190 1.04 18.47 -25.79
N ASN A 191 2.10 18.61 -26.61
CA ASN A 191 2.80 19.87 -26.84
C ASN A 191 3.44 20.51 -25.58
N VAL A 192 3.51 19.77 -24.47
CA VAL A 192 4.29 20.17 -23.30
C VAL A 192 5.78 20.08 -23.58
N ALA A 193 6.56 20.97 -22.96
CA ALA A 193 8.01 20.95 -23.13
C ALA A 193 8.63 19.61 -22.71
N ALA A 194 9.73 19.25 -23.35
CA ALA A 194 10.57 18.13 -22.93
C ALA A 194 10.95 18.24 -21.44
N ASN A 195 11.04 17.10 -20.76
CA ASN A 195 11.27 16.97 -19.30
C ASN A 195 10.15 17.48 -18.39
N SER A 196 8.95 17.73 -18.94
CA SER A 196 7.77 18.05 -18.14
C SER A 196 7.41 16.92 -17.18
N VAL A 197 6.94 17.30 -15.98
CA VAL A 197 6.50 16.35 -14.95
C VAL A 197 5.13 15.80 -15.32
N VAL A 198 5.02 14.48 -15.36
CA VAL A 198 3.74 13.77 -15.54
C VAL A 198 3.03 13.66 -14.19
N GLY A 199 3.75 13.17 -13.18
CA GLY A 199 3.22 12.99 -11.84
C GLY A 199 4.30 12.56 -10.85
N ASN A 200 3.91 12.45 -9.59
CA ASN A 200 4.75 12.02 -8.49
C ASN A 200 4.38 10.60 -8.06
N PHE A 201 5.39 9.76 -7.87
CA PHE A 201 5.23 8.45 -7.27
C PHE A 201 5.09 8.54 -5.75
N SER A 202 4.25 7.66 -5.22
CA SER A 202 4.19 7.29 -3.81
C SER A 202 4.17 5.77 -3.68
N THR A 203 4.62 5.28 -2.52
CA THR A 203 4.67 3.85 -2.20
C THR A 203 3.82 3.59 -0.98
N THR A 204 3.07 2.49 -0.98
CA THR A 204 2.44 1.94 0.22
C THR A 204 3.31 0.82 0.74
N ASP A 205 3.64 0.90 2.02
CA ASP A 205 4.56 -0.01 2.69
C ASP A 205 4.05 -0.22 4.12
N PRO A 206 4.08 -1.46 4.64
CA PRO A 206 3.75 -1.71 6.04
C PRO A 206 4.64 -0.90 7.01
N ASP A 207 5.94 -0.81 6.73
CA ASP A 207 6.91 -0.16 7.61
C ASP A 207 6.77 1.35 7.58
N THR A 208 6.24 1.90 8.68
CA THR A 208 6.00 3.34 8.78
C THR A 208 7.32 4.13 8.85
N GLY A 209 7.39 5.22 8.07
CA GLY A 209 8.57 6.11 8.07
C GLY A 209 9.70 5.68 7.12
N ASN A 210 9.52 4.60 6.36
CA ASN A 210 10.45 4.20 5.31
C ASN A 210 10.58 5.28 4.21
N THR A 211 11.78 5.32 3.61
CA THR A 211 12.07 6.15 2.43
C THR A 211 12.11 5.28 1.18
N PHE A 212 11.74 5.85 0.04
CA PHE A 212 11.56 5.09 -1.20
C PHE A 212 12.33 5.70 -2.36
N THR A 213 12.91 4.83 -3.19
CA THR A 213 13.53 5.19 -4.47
C THR A 213 12.78 4.53 -5.62
N TYR A 214 12.78 5.20 -6.78
CA TYR A 214 11.99 4.77 -7.94
C TYR A 214 12.89 4.59 -9.16
N SER A 215 12.63 3.53 -9.94
CA SER A 215 13.38 3.25 -11.18
C SER A 215 12.49 2.62 -12.24
N LEU A 216 12.83 2.84 -13.52
CA LEU A 216 12.19 2.17 -14.64
C LEU A 216 12.86 0.81 -14.85
N VAL A 217 12.07 -0.26 -14.97
CA VAL A 217 12.55 -1.64 -15.06
C VAL A 217 11.90 -2.37 -16.23
N ALA A 218 12.60 -3.37 -16.80
CA ALA A 218 12.05 -4.19 -17.87
C ALA A 218 10.95 -5.14 -17.35
N GLY A 219 10.02 -5.54 -18.21
CA GLY A 219 9.00 -6.55 -17.93
C GLY A 219 7.68 -6.26 -18.65
N THR A 220 6.61 -6.96 -18.24
CA THR A 220 5.28 -6.70 -18.78
C THR A 220 4.86 -5.25 -18.51
N GLY A 221 4.46 -4.53 -19.55
CA GLY A 221 4.09 -3.11 -19.48
C GLY A 221 5.28 -2.14 -19.50
N SER A 222 6.47 -2.55 -19.95
CA SER A 222 7.65 -1.67 -20.00
C SER A 222 8.01 -1.18 -21.43
N THR A 223 7.07 -1.22 -22.38
CA THR A 223 7.34 -0.97 -23.81
C THR A 223 7.86 0.43 -24.08
N ASP A 224 7.49 1.40 -23.24
CA ASP A 224 7.76 2.82 -23.46
C ASP A 224 8.66 3.43 -22.39
N ASN A 225 9.36 2.63 -21.58
CA ASN A 225 10.26 3.14 -20.54
C ASN A 225 11.26 4.17 -21.07
N ALA A 226 11.76 4.02 -22.31
CA ALA A 226 12.71 4.94 -22.92
C ALA A 226 12.16 6.36 -23.16
N ALA A 227 10.83 6.53 -23.21
CA ALA A 227 10.20 7.84 -23.36
C ALA A 227 10.19 8.64 -22.06
N PHE A 228 10.56 8.04 -20.92
CA PHE A 228 10.47 8.66 -19.60
C PHE A 228 11.80 8.63 -18.84
N SER A 229 11.87 9.47 -17.83
CA SER A 229 12.92 9.50 -16.81
C SER A 229 12.32 9.73 -15.43
N ILE A 230 13.03 9.32 -14.39
CA ILE A 230 12.63 9.50 -13.00
C ILE A 230 13.67 10.36 -12.29
N VAL A 231 13.22 11.45 -11.66
CA VAL A 231 14.06 12.35 -10.85
C VAL A 231 13.45 12.46 -9.46
N GLY A 232 14.10 11.89 -8.45
CA GLY A 232 13.51 11.73 -7.12
C GLY A 232 12.28 10.82 -7.20
N ASN A 233 11.10 11.35 -6.87
CA ASN A 233 9.83 10.65 -7.07
C ASN A 233 9.02 11.15 -8.28
N GLN A 234 9.57 12.00 -9.14
CA GLN A 234 8.84 12.55 -10.28
C GLN A 234 9.06 11.72 -11.54
N LEU A 235 7.97 11.29 -12.16
CA LEU A 235 7.96 10.80 -13.53
C LEU A 235 7.99 11.98 -14.50
N ARG A 236 8.91 11.95 -15.46
CA ARG A 236 9.08 13.00 -16.47
C ARG A 236 9.09 12.41 -17.87
N ILE A 237 8.47 13.10 -18.82
CA ILE A 237 8.52 12.72 -20.23
C ILE A 237 9.75 13.34 -20.90
N ASN A 238 10.53 12.55 -21.64
CA ASN A 238 11.82 12.98 -22.18
C ASN A 238 11.68 13.93 -23.37
N ASN A 239 10.64 13.76 -24.19
CA ASN A 239 10.34 14.58 -25.37
C ASN A 239 8.90 15.11 -25.29
N SER A 240 8.60 16.17 -26.04
CA SER A 240 7.22 16.65 -26.18
C SER A 240 6.35 15.52 -26.76
N PRO A 241 5.23 15.17 -26.11
CA PRO A 241 4.26 14.23 -26.66
C PRO A 241 3.40 14.92 -27.73
N ASP A 242 2.91 14.10 -28.66
CA ASP A 242 2.04 14.46 -29.77
C ASP A 242 0.96 13.37 -29.84
N PHE A 243 -0.31 13.75 -29.69
CA PHE A 243 -1.41 12.81 -29.53
C PHE A 243 -1.61 11.98 -30.80
N GLU A 244 -1.57 12.64 -31.97
CA GLU A 244 -1.72 12.05 -33.29
C GLU A 244 -0.67 10.98 -33.56
N THR A 245 0.57 11.19 -33.10
CA THR A 245 1.64 10.20 -33.19
C THR A 245 1.43 9.05 -32.21
N LYS A 246 1.13 9.37 -30.94
CA LYS A 246 0.99 8.35 -29.88
C LYS A 246 0.17 8.86 -28.69
N SER A 247 -1.06 8.38 -28.58
CA SER A 247 -2.01 8.75 -27.53
C SER A 247 -1.80 8.07 -26.16
N SER A 248 -0.93 7.04 -26.06
CA SER A 248 -0.66 6.38 -24.77
C SER A 248 0.69 5.69 -24.71
N TYR A 249 1.25 5.60 -23.50
CA TYR A 249 2.51 4.95 -23.19
C TYR A 249 2.34 3.92 -22.06
N SER A 250 3.09 2.81 -22.14
CA SER A 250 3.16 1.82 -21.06
C SER A 250 4.55 1.76 -20.44
N ILE A 251 4.65 2.05 -19.15
CA ILE A 251 5.90 2.01 -18.38
C ILE A 251 5.80 1.04 -17.20
N ARG A 252 6.94 0.51 -16.77
CA ARG A 252 7.02 -0.36 -15.59
C ARG A 252 8.02 0.21 -14.59
N VAL A 253 7.53 0.45 -13.39
CA VAL A 253 8.25 1.16 -12.33
C VAL A 253 8.48 0.23 -11.16
N ARG A 254 9.70 0.25 -10.62
CA ARG A 254 10.07 -0.37 -9.35
C ARG A 254 10.15 0.71 -8.28
N THR A 255 9.57 0.43 -7.12
CA THR A 255 9.92 1.11 -5.87
C THR A 255 10.82 0.21 -5.03
N THR A 256 11.78 0.80 -4.36
CA THR A 256 12.69 0.14 -3.42
C THR A 256 12.64 0.91 -2.11
N ASP A 257 12.33 0.21 -1.01
CA ASP A 257 12.35 0.77 0.34
C ASP A 257 13.79 1.02 0.84
N GLN A 258 13.91 1.45 2.09
CA GLN A 258 15.21 1.69 2.74
C GLN A 258 15.95 0.39 3.08
N GLY A 259 15.24 -0.71 3.32
CA GLY A 259 15.78 -2.05 3.58
C GLY A 259 16.28 -2.78 2.33
N GLY A 260 15.94 -2.29 1.14
CA GLY A 260 16.26 -2.87 -0.16
C GLY A 260 15.21 -3.83 -0.72
N LEU A 261 14.04 -3.99 -0.09
CA LEU A 261 12.93 -4.76 -0.66
C LEU A 261 12.19 -3.93 -1.71
N THR A 262 11.59 -4.63 -2.68
CA THR A 262 11.12 -4.00 -3.91
C THR A 262 9.74 -4.46 -4.32
N PHE A 263 8.96 -3.54 -4.87
CA PHE A 263 7.71 -3.83 -5.57
C PHE A 263 7.72 -3.19 -6.96
N GLU A 264 7.05 -3.82 -7.92
CA GLU A 264 7.03 -3.37 -9.32
C GLU A 264 5.61 -3.32 -9.86
N SER A 265 5.25 -2.23 -10.55
CA SER A 265 3.93 -2.06 -11.15
C SER A 265 4.01 -1.44 -12.54
N PRO A 266 3.21 -1.91 -13.51
CA PRO A 266 3.02 -1.19 -14.76
C PRO A 266 2.09 0.02 -14.56
N PHE A 267 2.30 1.05 -15.37
CA PHE A 267 1.45 2.23 -15.48
C PHE A 267 1.16 2.54 -16.96
N THR A 268 -0.05 3.00 -17.22
CA THR A 268 -0.43 3.56 -18.52
C THR A 268 -0.52 5.07 -18.38
N ILE A 269 0.23 5.80 -19.22
CA ILE A 269 0.20 7.26 -19.27
C ILE A 269 -0.52 7.66 -20.56
N THR A 270 -1.61 8.41 -20.46
CA THR A 270 -2.35 8.89 -21.64
C THR A 270 -1.90 10.30 -22.03
N VAL A 271 -1.89 10.58 -23.31
CA VAL A 271 -1.73 11.95 -23.83
C VAL A 271 -3.13 12.53 -24.01
N ASN A 272 -3.36 13.76 -23.54
CA ASN A 272 -4.60 14.47 -23.79
C ASN A 272 -4.48 15.23 -25.11
N ASP A 273 -5.43 14.95 -26.01
CA ASP A 273 -5.67 15.66 -27.27
C ASP A 273 -6.13 17.10 -26.97
N LEU A 274 -5.38 18.08 -27.47
CA LEU A 274 -5.71 19.48 -27.43
C LEU A 274 -6.19 19.92 -28.82
N ALA A 275 -7.25 20.73 -28.85
CA ALA A 275 -7.76 21.24 -30.12
C ALA A 275 -6.70 22.07 -30.85
N GLU A 276 -6.24 21.54 -31.98
CA GLU A 276 -5.25 22.15 -32.86
C GLU A 276 -5.88 22.43 -34.23
N GLN A 277 -5.48 23.56 -34.83
CA GLN A 277 -5.84 23.84 -36.23
C GLN A 277 -4.76 23.21 -37.10
N ASN A 278 -5.14 22.24 -37.92
CA ASN A 278 -4.21 21.66 -38.88
C ASN A 278 -3.91 22.69 -39.97
N ILE A 279 -2.65 23.00 -40.19
CA ILE A 279 -2.24 23.91 -41.27
C ILE A 279 -1.78 23.08 -42.46
N ILE A 280 -2.53 23.14 -43.55
CA ILE A 280 -2.25 22.46 -44.81
C ILE A 280 -1.83 23.51 -45.84
N ASN A 281 -0.54 23.50 -46.15
CA ASN A 281 0.07 24.41 -47.09
C ASN A 281 0.44 23.68 -48.38
N GLY A 282 0.01 24.23 -49.51
CA GLY A 282 0.48 23.85 -50.83
C GLY A 282 1.91 24.30 -51.10
N THR A 283 2.32 24.16 -52.34
CA THR A 283 3.63 24.49 -52.86
C THR A 283 3.52 25.61 -53.89
N ALA A 284 4.57 25.87 -54.66
CA ALA A 284 4.50 26.80 -55.79
C ALA A 284 3.90 26.16 -57.07
N ASN A 285 3.41 24.93 -56.98
CA ASN A 285 2.89 24.13 -58.07
C ASN A 285 1.43 23.75 -57.80
N SER A 286 0.75 23.25 -58.84
CA SER A 286 -0.58 22.67 -58.68
C SER A 286 -0.56 21.45 -57.76
N ASP A 287 -1.29 21.53 -56.67
CA ASP A 287 -1.39 20.55 -55.62
C ASP A 287 -2.81 19.98 -55.49
N ILE A 288 -2.90 18.82 -54.81
CA ILE A 288 -4.18 18.28 -54.32
C ILE A 288 -4.11 18.34 -52.80
N LEU A 289 -4.77 19.34 -52.23
CA LEU A 289 -4.82 19.57 -50.79
C LEU A 289 -6.06 18.89 -50.22
N LYS A 290 -5.85 18.03 -49.23
CA LYS A 290 -6.93 17.26 -48.60
C LYS A 290 -6.93 17.54 -47.11
N GLY A 291 -7.99 18.18 -46.64
CA GLY A 291 -8.30 18.31 -45.23
C GLY A 291 -8.64 16.99 -44.56
N THR A 292 -8.72 17.04 -43.24
CA THR A 292 -8.99 15.92 -42.36
C THR A 292 -10.47 15.92 -41.94
N ALA A 293 -10.76 15.44 -40.73
CA ALA A 293 -12.08 15.54 -40.12
C ALA A 293 -12.11 16.60 -39.00
N GLN A 294 -11.02 17.38 -38.84
CA GLN A 294 -10.87 18.45 -37.87
C GLN A 294 -11.00 19.82 -38.56
N ASP A 295 -11.04 20.90 -37.79
CA ASP A 295 -11.06 22.27 -38.34
C ASP A 295 -9.66 22.59 -38.94
N ASP A 296 -9.56 22.64 -40.27
CA ASP A 296 -8.29 22.87 -40.98
C ASP A 296 -8.13 24.32 -41.47
N ILE A 297 -6.87 24.77 -41.61
CA ILE A 297 -6.49 25.96 -42.38
C ILE A 297 -5.76 25.49 -43.64
N ILE A 298 -6.33 25.78 -44.82
CA ILE A 298 -5.79 25.35 -46.11
C ILE A 298 -5.36 26.55 -46.94
N THR A 299 -4.11 26.56 -47.41
CA THR A 299 -3.57 27.60 -48.31
C THR A 299 -2.92 26.95 -49.53
N GLY A 300 -3.40 27.25 -50.74
CA GLY A 300 -2.86 26.73 -52.02
C GLY A 300 -1.52 27.33 -52.43
N PHE A 301 -1.39 28.65 -52.29
CA PHE A 301 -0.27 29.51 -52.64
C PHE A 301 -0.12 29.92 -54.10
N LYS A 302 0.40 29.06 -54.99
CA LYS A 302 0.63 29.45 -56.39
C LYS A 302 0.15 28.36 -57.32
N LYS A 303 -0.39 28.80 -58.46
CA LYS A 303 -1.02 27.98 -59.50
C LYS A 303 -2.33 27.40 -58.99
N ALA A 304 -3.08 26.80 -59.91
CA ALA A 304 -4.41 26.29 -59.60
C ALA A 304 -4.28 24.97 -58.84
N ASP A 305 -4.94 24.89 -57.70
CA ASP A 305 -4.97 23.74 -56.81
C ASP A 305 -6.36 23.10 -56.75
N LEU A 306 -6.39 21.81 -56.41
CA LEU A 306 -7.61 21.12 -56.01
C LEU A 306 -7.66 21.04 -54.49
N ILE A 307 -8.65 21.70 -53.90
CA ILE A 307 -8.88 21.71 -52.46
C ILE A 307 -10.09 20.83 -52.14
N ILE A 308 -9.87 19.85 -51.27
CA ILE A 308 -10.89 18.99 -50.67
C ILE A 308 -10.86 19.30 -49.18
N THR A 309 -11.85 20.02 -48.65
CA THR A 309 -11.86 20.50 -47.26
C THR A 309 -12.09 19.36 -46.28
N GLY A 310 -12.86 18.34 -46.66
CA GLY A 310 -13.15 17.23 -45.76
C GLY A 310 -14.28 17.57 -44.80
N ALA A 311 -14.17 17.14 -43.54
CA ALA A 311 -15.16 17.44 -42.51
C ALA A 311 -14.55 18.38 -41.47
N GLY A 312 -15.33 19.31 -40.95
CA GLY A 312 -14.81 20.34 -40.05
C GLY A 312 -15.49 21.67 -40.34
N ARG A 313 -14.97 22.74 -39.74
CA ARG A 313 -15.23 24.13 -40.13
C ARG A 313 -13.94 24.71 -40.69
N ASP A 314 -13.72 24.48 -41.97
CA ASP A 314 -12.40 24.71 -42.56
C ASP A 314 -12.23 26.14 -43.05
N SER A 315 -11.00 26.62 -43.03
CA SER A 315 -10.63 27.96 -43.47
C SER A 315 -9.70 27.89 -44.68
N ILE A 316 -10.23 28.26 -45.85
CA ILE A 316 -9.47 28.31 -47.10
C ILE A 316 -8.92 29.73 -47.27
N VAL A 317 -7.61 29.89 -47.14
CA VAL A 317 -6.94 31.19 -47.06
C VAL A 317 -6.35 31.55 -48.41
N TYR A 318 -6.74 32.72 -48.92
CA TYR A 318 -6.11 33.32 -50.10
C TYR A 318 -5.30 34.54 -49.70
N THR A 319 -4.08 34.64 -50.21
CA THR A 319 -3.11 35.68 -49.81
C THR A 319 -2.57 36.50 -50.97
N SER A 320 -2.82 36.11 -52.23
CA SER A 320 -2.31 36.83 -53.40
C SER A 320 -3.26 36.76 -54.61
N LEU A 321 -3.28 37.83 -55.41
CA LEU A 321 -3.93 37.83 -56.74
C LEU A 321 -3.13 37.08 -57.82
N ASN A 322 -1.85 36.80 -57.54
CA ASN A 322 -0.97 36.07 -58.46
C ASN A 322 -1.10 34.55 -58.32
N ASP A 323 -2.08 34.09 -57.55
CA ASP A 323 -2.40 32.68 -57.43
C ASP A 323 -3.14 32.18 -58.68
N GLY A 324 -3.08 30.88 -58.92
CA GLY A 324 -3.96 30.27 -59.92
C GLY A 324 -5.40 30.25 -59.42
N ILE A 325 -6.31 29.89 -60.33
CA ILE A 325 -7.73 29.77 -59.96
C ILE A 325 -7.93 28.37 -59.37
N ASP A 326 -8.08 28.31 -58.06
CA ASP A 326 -8.27 27.04 -57.35
C ASP A 326 -9.67 26.45 -57.58
N LEU A 327 -9.79 25.16 -57.30
CA LEU A 327 -11.06 24.44 -57.24
C LEU A 327 -11.29 23.88 -55.84
N ILE A 328 -12.23 24.46 -55.10
CA ILE A 328 -12.74 23.90 -53.85
C ILE A 328 -13.87 22.93 -54.20
N SER A 329 -13.66 21.64 -53.98
CA SER A 329 -14.51 20.60 -54.55
C SER A 329 -15.73 20.19 -53.69
N ASP A 330 -15.69 20.44 -52.39
CA ASP A 330 -16.65 19.95 -51.39
C ASP A 330 -17.06 21.02 -50.34
N PHE A 331 -17.03 22.30 -50.71
CA PHE A 331 -17.30 23.41 -49.79
C PHE A 331 -18.67 23.29 -49.09
N SER A 332 -18.64 23.27 -47.75
CA SER A 332 -19.82 23.15 -46.90
C SER A 332 -20.30 24.52 -46.40
N VAL A 333 -21.34 25.05 -47.04
CA VAL A 333 -21.86 26.40 -46.72
C VAL A 333 -22.24 26.57 -45.24
N GLY A 334 -21.66 27.59 -44.61
CA GLY A 334 -21.91 27.98 -43.22
C GLY A 334 -21.01 27.25 -42.21
N ASN A 335 -20.32 26.20 -42.64
CA ASN A 335 -19.31 25.50 -41.86
C ASN A 335 -17.92 25.95 -42.29
N ASP A 336 -17.65 25.90 -43.59
CA ASP A 336 -16.37 26.29 -44.17
C ASP A 336 -16.37 27.78 -44.53
N LYS A 337 -15.17 28.37 -44.55
CA LYS A 337 -14.97 29.78 -44.82
C LYS A 337 -13.86 30.03 -45.81
N ILE A 338 -14.09 30.99 -46.70
CA ILE A 338 -13.06 31.57 -47.56
C ILE A 338 -12.50 32.81 -46.86
N VAL A 339 -11.23 32.76 -46.49
CA VAL A 339 -10.53 33.83 -45.77
C VAL A 339 -9.79 34.71 -46.76
N LEU A 340 -10.16 35.99 -46.79
CA LEU A 340 -9.68 37.00 -47.73
C LEU A 340 -8.97 38.17 -47.06
N THR A 341 -8.89 38.21 -45.73
CA THR A 341 -8.37 39.36 -44.95
C THR A 341 -7.02 39.85 -45.46
N SER A 342 -6.03 38.97 -45.56
CA SER A 342 -4.69 39.35 -46.03
C SER A 342 -4.67 39.77 -47.51
N LEU A 343 -5.49 39.15 -48.35
CA LEU A 343 -5.59 39.50 -49.75
C LEU A 343 -6.22 40.88 -49.94
N LEU A 344 -7.35 41.14 -49.28
CA LEU A 344 -8.04 42.43 -49.32
C LEU A 344 -7.15 43.56 -48.81
N ASP A 345 -6.43 43.34 -47.71
CA ASP A 345 -5.45 44.32 -47.20
C ASP A 345 -4.31 44.62 -48.17
N SER A 346 -3.90 43.62 -48.96
CA SER A 346 -2.80 43.79 -49.91
C SER A 346 -3.19 44.58 -51.17
N ILE A 347 -4.48 44.55 -51.55
CA ILE A 347 -4.96 45.14 -52.81
C ILE A 347 -5.66 46.49 -52.59
N ILE A 348 -6.24 46.73 -51.41
CA ILE A 348 -6.95 47.97 -51.10
C ILE A 348 -5.97 49.00 -50.51
N PRO A 349 -5.79 50.18 -51.13
CA PRO A 349 -4.91 51.22 -50.59
C PRO A 349 -5.31 51.63 -49.16
N GLY A 350 -4.42 51.37 -48.19
CA GLY A 350 -4.67 51.65 -46.77
C GLY A 350 -5.36 50.53 -46.00
N GLY A 351 -5.53 49.34 -46.61
CA GLY A 351 -6.14 48.16 -45.99
C GLY A 351 -7.66 48.15 -46.05
N TYR A 352 -8.25 46.97 -45.96
CA TYR A 352 -9.70 46.81 -45.90
C TYR A 352 -10.19 47.00 -44.46
N ASN A 353 -11.01 48.02 -44.24
CA ASN A 353 -11.55 48.34 -42.90
C ASN A 353 -13.07 48.13 -42.78
N GLY A 354 -13.69 47.51 -43.80
CA GLY A 354 -15.12 47.21 -43.79
C GLY A 354 -15.42 45.89 -43.08
N THR A 355 -16.70 45.57 -42.92
CA THR A 355 -17.15 44.32 -42.27
C THR A 355 -17.79 43.33 -43.25
N ASN A 356 -17.95 43.72 -44.52
CA ASN A 356 -18.62 42.93 -45.54
C ASN A 356 -18.13 43.34 -46.94
N ALA A 357 -17.05 42.73 -47.41
CA ALA A 357 -16.42 43.09 -48.68
C ALA A 357 -17.34 42.79 -49.89
N ILE A 358 -18.33 41.91 -49.72
CA ILE A 358 -19.36 41.65 -50.73
C ILE A 358 -20.31 42.85 -50.86
N ALA A 359 -20.82 43.37 -49.73
CA ALA A 359 -21.72 44.53 -49.75
C ALA A 359 -21.00 45.81 -50.19
N ASP A 360 -19.73 45.95 -49.82
CA ASP A 360 -18.87 47.05 -50.24
C ASP A 360 -18.44 46.94 -51.72
N GLY A 361 -18.67 45.78 -52.34
CA GLY A 361 -18.49 45.54 -53.77
C GLY A 361 -17.08 45.14 -54.20
N TYR A 362 -16.21 44.78 -53.25
CA TYR A 362 -14.86 44.27 -53.50
C TYR A 362 -14.84 42.77 -53.79
N VAL A 363 -15.84 42.02 -53.32
CA VAL A 363 -15.99 40.59 -53.58
C VAL A 363 -17.32 40.35 -54.27
N GLN A 364 -17.33 39.52 -55.30
CA GLN A 364 -18.57 39.05 -55.93
C GLN A 364 -18.55 37.54 -56.11
N VAL A 365 -19.73 36.93 -55.93
CA VAL A 365 -19.95 35.52 -56.23
C VAL A 365 -20.80 35.44 -57.49
N ARG A 366 -20.38 34.63 -58.47
CA ARG A 366 -21.10 34.46 -59.74
C ARG A 366 -21.28 32.99 -60.08
N SER A 367 -22.42 32.64 -60.68
CA SER A 367 -22.63 31.30 -61.24
C SER A 367 -21.95 31.20 -62.61
N LEU A 368 -21.18 30.14 -62.84
CA LEU A 368 -20.44 29.95 -64.10
C LEU A 368 -21.24 29.20 -65.19
N LEU A 369 -22.31 28.48 -64.83
CA LEU A 369 -23.06 27.62 -65.76
C LEU A 369 -24.60 27.74 -65.61
N GLY A 370 -25.11 28.77 -64.92
CA GLY A 370 -26.53 28.96 -64.65
C GLY A 370 -27.08 28.09 -63.50
N ASN A 371 -28.40 28.15 -63.25
CA ASN A 371 -29.06 27.61 -62.04
C ASN A 371 -29.07 26.07 -61.87
N ILE A 372 -28.36 25.32 -62.72
CA ILE A 372 -28.43 23.86 -62.80
C ILE A 372 -27.13 23.15 -62.41
N ASN A 373 -26.00 23.86 -62.33
CA ASN A 373 -24.73 23.30 -61.89
C ASN A 373 -24.17 24.11 -60.70
N LEU A 374 -23.78 23.38 -59.65
CA LEU A 374 -23.33 23.86 -58.33
C LEU A 374 -21.91 24.48 -58.37
N ILE A 375 -21.55 25.16 -59.47
CA ILE A 375 -20.21 25.72 -59.70
C ILE A 375 -20.28 27.24 -59.69
N PHE A 376 -19.58 27.86 -58.74
CA PHE A 376 -19.57 29.30 -58.53
C PHE A 376 -18.14 29.83 -58.56
N SER A 377 -17.95 31.01 -59.16
CA SER A 377 -16.69 31.75 -59.04
C SER A 377 -16.81 32.72 -57.89
N VAL A 378 -15.78 32.78 -57.05
CA VAL A 378 -15.53 33.90 -56.16
C VAL A 378 -14.52 34.80 -56.84
N ASP A 379 -14.92 36.02 -57.14
CA ASP A 379 -14.09 37.01 -57.80
C ASP A 379 -13.83 38.19 -56.87
N ILE A 380 -12.66 38.78 -57.01
CA ILE A 380 -12.19 39.90 -56.21
C ILE A 380 -11.85 41.09 -57.11
N ASP A 381 -12.15 42.30 -56.64
CA ASP A 381 -11.82 43.54 -57.34
C ASP A 381 -10.31 43.79 -57.29
N ALA A 382 -9.62 43.45 -58.38
CA ALA A 382 -8.17 43.32 -58.42
C ALA A 382 -7.43 44.67 -58.35
N ASP A 383 -8.10 45.79 -58.64
CA ASP A 383 -7.50 47.12 -58.52
C ASP A 383 -7.73 47.76 -57.14
N GLY A 384 -8.63 47.19 -56.32
CA GLY A 384 -8.95 47.65 -54.97
C GLY A 384 -9.56 49.06 -54.90
N ILE A 385 -10.01 49.62 -56.03
CA ILE A 385 -10.54 50.98 -56.12
C ILE A 385 -12.05 50.87 -56.31
N GLY A 386 -12.85 50.95 -55.24
CA GLY A 386 -14.29 50.60 -55.28
C GLY A 386 -15.20 51.27 -56.33
N ASN A 387 -14.74 52.31 -57.05
CA ASN A 387 -15.46 52.93 -58.18
C ASN A 387 -15.05 52.39 -59.57
N SER A 388 -13.89 51.75 -59.71
CA SER A 388 -13.38 51.06 -60.91
C SER A 388 -13.42 49.58 -60.61
N LYS A 389 -14.25 48.80 -61.29
CA LYS A 389 -14.43 47.39 -60.94
C LYS A 389 -13.69 46.50 -61.92
N SER A 390 -12.54 45.98 -61.51
CA SER A 390 -11.72 45.06 -62.31
C SER A 390 -11.66 43.69 -61.64
N PHE A 391 -12.70 42.88 -61.83
CA PHE A 391 -12.79 41.58 -61.15
C PHE A 391 -11.89 40.50 -61.76
N GLN A 392 -11.13 39.83 -60.90
CA GLN A 392 -10.35 38.62 -61.19
C GLN A 392 -10.96 37.43 -60.42
N SER A 393 -11.05 36.27 -61.07
CA SER A 393 -11.47 35.03 -60.41
C SER A 393 -10.35 34.53 -59.51
N LEU A 394 -10.70 34.23 -58.26
CA LEU A 394 -9.79 33.72 -57.24
C LEU A 394 -9.94 32.20 -57.12
N THR A 395 -11.18 31.73 -57.07
CA THR A 395 -11.46 30.31 -56.88
C THR A 395 -12.81 29.94 -57.47
N THR A 396 -12.89 28.68 -57.87
CA THR A 396 -14.10 27.99 -58.25
C THR A 396 -14.55 27.10 -57.10
N VAL A 397 -15.81 27.24 -56.68
CA VAL A 397 -16.37 26.52 -55.53
C VAL A 397 -17.47 25.58 -56.02
N THR A 398 -17.38 24.32 -55.61
CA THR A 398 -18.42 23.31 -55.80
C THR A 398 -18.81 22.65 -54.47
N GLY A 399 -20.05 22.19 -54.35
CA GLY A 399 -20.54 21.52 -53.14
C GLY A 399 -21.98 21.05 -53.28
N PHE A 400 -22.35 19.99 -52.54
CA PHE A 400 -23.63 19.28 -52.70
C PHE A 400 -24.87 20.15 -52.47
N ASP A 401 -24.80 21.12 -51.55
CA ASP A 401 -25.91 22.00 -51.16
C ASP A 401 -25.70 23.49 -51.53
N LEU A 402 -24.79 23.74 -52.48
CA LEU A 402 -24.32 25.08 -52.81
C LEU A 402 -25.28 25.82 -53.75
N THR A 403 -25.79 26.97 -53.34
CA THR A 403 -26.57 27.88 -54.21
C THR A 403 -25.96 29.27 -54.18
N LEU A 404 -26.21 30.07 -55.23
CA LEU A 404 -25.66 31.44 -55.32
C LEU A 404 -26.02 32.28 -54.09
N SER A 405 -27.28 32.25 -53.65
CA SER A 405 -27.74 33.03 -52.50
C SER A 405 -27.13 32.54 -51.18
N ARG A 406 -26.90 31.23 -51.05
CA ARG A 406 -26.29 30.64 -49.86
C ARG A 406 -24.80 30.93 -49.80
N LEU A 407 -24.06 30.77 -50.90
CA LEU A 407 -22.62 31.07 -50.95
C LEU A 407 -22.36 32.56 -50.77
N ASN A 408 -23.17 33.43 -51.37
CA ASN A 408 -23.04 34.89 -51.28
C ASN A 408 -23.42 35.47 -49.89
N ASN A 409 -23.59 34.63 -48.88
CA ASN A 409 -23.77 35.08 -47.50
C ASN A 409 -22.39 35.45 -46.91
N PRO A 410 -22.22 36.67 -46.33
CA PRO A 410 -21.00 37.09 -45.66
C PRO A 410 -20.47 36.12 -44.59
N SER A 411 -21.33 35.28 -43.99
CA SER A 411 -20.92 34.29 -43.00
C SER A 411 -19.96 33.22 -43.53
N ASN A 412 -19.91 33.00 -44.85
CA ASN A 412 -19.02 32.04 -45.51
C ASN A 412 -17.63 32.63 -45.82
N PHE A 413 -17.41 33.89 -45.43
CA PHE A 413 -16.18 34.59 -45.68
C PHE A 413 -15.61 35.13 -44.37
N VAL A 414 -14.30 35.35 -44.37
CA VAL A 414 -13.61 36.18 -43.38
C VAL A 414 -12.93 37.29 -44.16
N PHE A 415 -13.35 38.53 -43.92
CA PHE A 415 -12.85 39.71 -44.63
C PHE A 415 -11.75 40.43 -43.87
#